data_AF-A0A2N6EXH7-F1
#
_entry.id   AF-A0A2N6EXH7-F1
#
_cell.length_a   1.000
_cell.length_b   1.000
_cell.length_c   1.000
_cell.angle_alpha   90.00
_cell.angle_beta   90.00
_cell.angle_gamma   90.00
#
_symmetry.space_group_name_H-M   'P 1'
#
loop_
_entity.id
_entity.type
_entity.pdbx_description
1 polymer ?
#
loop_
_entity_poly.entity_id
_entity_poly.type
_entity_poly.pdbx_seq_one_letter_code
_entity_poly.pdbx_strand_id
1 'polypeptide(L)'
;PQLQIDPAAHRFEHSIEVQVPLLQYLQPDVQIVPICLGSGTLDTWLELGTALGSALNEWAEDVLIVASSDMNHFLSAEETERRDRLAIDAVLALDPVLLWQTVREHRISMCGVIPALVMLQAVLQRGASQCELVHYGHSGDVNGDMSRVVGYAALAVS
;
A
#
# COMPACT_ATOMS: atom_id res chain seq x y z
N PRO A 1 14.53 18.04 -6.34
CA PRO A 1 13.17 17.74 -5.83
C PRO A 1 13.01 16.24 -5.56
N GLN A 2 12.37 15.84 -4.46
CA GLN A 2 12.14 14.43 -4.12
C GLN A 2 11.03 13.79 -5.01
N LEU A 3 10.13 14.60 -5.57
CA LEU A 3 9.11 14.20 -6.55
C LEU A 3 9.26 14.99 -7.85
N GLN A 4 8.99 14.36 -8.99
CA GLN A 4 9.04 14.99 -10.31
C GLN A 4 7.94 14.44 -11.22
N ILE A 5 7.46 15.27 -12.15
CA ILE A 5 6.57 14.80 -13.23
C ILE A 5 7.42 13.99 -14.20
N ASP A 6 7.17 12.69 -14.28
CA ASP A 6 7.96 11.77 -15.10
C ASP A 6 7.05 10.75 -15.83
N PRO A 7 6.60 11.07 -17.05
CA PRO A 7 5.81 10.14 -17.85
C PRO A 7 6.53 8.82 -18.17
N ALA A 8 7.87 8.80 -18.15
CA ALA A 8 8.63 7.59 -18.43
C ALA A 8 8.57 6.61 -17.25
N ALA A 9 8.52 7.11 -16.01
CA ALA A 9 8.36 6.29 -14.80
C ALA A 9 7.05 5.49 -14.79
N HIS A 10 6.03 5.93 -15.53
CA HIS A 10 4.72 5.27 -15.61
C HIS A 10 4.57 4.33 -16.81
N ARG A 11 5.45 4.38 -17.82
CA ARG A 11 5.25 3.71 -19.11
C ARG A 11 5.13 2.18 -19.03
N PHE A 12 5.77 1.56 -18.05
CA PHE A 12 5.79 0.11 -17.83
C PHE A 12 5.43 -0.25 -16.38
N GLU A 13 4.79 0.68 -15.69
CA GLU A 13 4.36 0.49 -14.31
C GLU A 13 2.95 -0.11 -14.33
N HIS A 14 2.76 -1.23 -13.62
CA HIS A 14 1.49 -1.97 -13.64
C HIS A 14 0.71 -1.87 -12.32
N SER A 15 1.35 -1.55 -11.19
CA SER A 15 0.68 -1.51 -9.88
C SER A 15 -0.38 -0.41 -9.78
N ILE A 16 -0.20 0.69 -10.50
CA ILE A 16 -1.16 1.78 -10.66
C ILE A 16 -2.17 1.42 -11.76
N GLU A 17 -1.70 0.90 -12.89
CA GLU A 17 -2.53 0.57 -14.06
C GLU A 17 -3.72 -0.32 -13.68
N VAL A 18 -3.50 -1.34 -12.86
CA VAL A 18 -4.56 -2.28 -12.45
C VAL A 18 -5.66 -1.64 -11.59
N GLN A 19 -5.37 -0.51 -10.92
CA GLN A 19 -6.34 0.19 -10.08
C GLN A 19 -7.26 1.10 -10.90
N VAL A 20 -6.76 1.66 -12.01
CA VAL A 20 -7.47 2.68 -12.79
C VAL A 20 -8.84 2.19 -13.30
N PRO A 21 -8.98 1.00 -13.93
CA PRO A 21 -10.28 0.52 -14.41
C PRO A 21 -11.29 0.34 -13.28
N LEU A 22 -10.86 -0.17 -12.12
CA LEU A 22 -11.73 -0.38 -10.97
C LEU A 22 -12.24 0.96 -10.42
N LEU A 23 -11.34 1.94 -10.25
CA LEU A 23 -11.69 3.27 -9.75
C LEU A 23 -12.65 3.99 -10.70
N GLN A 24 -12.38 3.96 -12.01
CA GLN A 24 -13.26 4.56 -13.02
C GLN A 24 -14.61 3.85 -13.13
N TYR A 25 -14.66 2.53 -12.90
CA TYR A 25 -15.92 1.80 -12.86
C TYR A 25 -16.77 2.19 -11.65
N LEU A 26 -16.17 2.35 -10.48
CA LEU A 26 -16.86 2.73 -9.24
C LEU A 26 -17.25 4.22 -9.21
N GLN A 27 -16.40 5.09 -9.75
CA GLN A 27 -16.61 6.54 -9.81
C GLN A 27 -16.19 7.07 -11.21
N PRO A 28 -17.12 7.17 -12.17
CA PRO A 28 -16.82 7.53 -13.56
C PRO A 28 -16.06 8.84 -13.75
N ASP A 29 -16.29 9.82 -12.88
CA ASP A 29 -15.67 11.15 -12.94
C ASP A 29 -14.46 11.29 -12.00
N VAL A 30 -13.88 10.18 -11.52
CA VAL A 30 -12.72 10.20 -10.61
C VAL A 30 -11.51 10.89 -11.25
N GLN A 31 -10.91 11.82 -10.51
CA GLN A 31 -9.63 12.41 -10.86
C GLN A 31 -8.51 11.65 -10.15
N ILE A 32 -7.51 11.21 -10.91
CA ILE A 32 -6.44 10.35 -10.41
C ILE A 32 -5.10 11.09 -10.52
N VAL A 33 -4.37 11.14 -9.41
CA VAL A 33 -2.96 11.57 -9.37
C VAL A 33 -2.09 10.34 -9.12
N PRO A 34 -1.48 9.75 -10.15
CA PRO A 34 -0.62 8.58 -9.99
C PRO A 34 0.73 8.99 -9.40
N ILE A 35 1.18 8.30 -8.35
CA ILE A 35 2.50 8.51 -7.73
C ILE A 35 3.26 7.17 -7.77
N CYS A 36 4.31 7.11 -8.58
CA CYS A 36 5.21 5.95 -8.64
C CYS A 36 6.38 6.17 -7.67
N LEU A 37 6.63 5.22 -6.78
CA LEU A 37 7.67 5.31 -5.76
C LEU A 37 8.79 4.32 -6.06
N GLY A 38 10.01 4.84 -6.15
CA GLY A 38 11.23 4.07 -6.37
C GLY A 38 11.95 3.72 -5.07
N SER A 39 13.28 3.78 -5.10
CA SER A 39 14.14 3.51 -3.94
C SER A 39 14.35 4.75 -3.06
N GLY A 40 14.52 4.55 -1.76
CA GLY A 40 14.71 5.62 -0.78
C GLY A 40 14.95 5.08 0.62
N THR A 41 15.11 5.98 1.59
CA THR A 41 15.28 5.64 3.02
C THR A 41 13.96 5.76 3.77
N LEU A 42 13.88 5.15 4.95
CA LEU A 42 12.74 5.32 5.86
C LEU A 42 12.43 6.80 6.09
N ASP A 43 13.44 7.61 6.42
CA ASP A 43 13.28 9.05 6.66
C ASP A 43 12.71 9.77 5.43
N THR A 44 13.19 9.42 4.22
CA THR A 44 12.67 9.99 2.97
C THR A 44 11.19 9.69 2.79
N TRP A 45 10.74 8.48 3.14
CA TRP A 45 9.34 8.07 2.99
C TRP A 45 8.43 8.66 4.06
N LEU A 46 8.93 8.82 5.29
CA LEU A 46 8.21 9.52 6.35
C LEU A 46 8.05 11.02 6.03
N GLU A 47 9.10 11.66 5.51
CA GLU A 47 9.04 13.03 5.01
C GLU A 47 8.01 13.16 3.88
N LEU A 48 8.04 12.25 2.90
CA LEU A 48 7.09 12.24 1.80
C LEU A 48 5.64 12.08 2.26
N GLY A 49 5.35 11.13 3.15
CA GLY A 49 4.00 10.94 3.70
C GLY A 49 3.51 12.16 4.46
N THR A 50 4.38 12.79 5.26
CA THR A 50 4.06 14.02 5.99
C THR A 50 3.77 15.19 5.03
N ALA A 51 4.57 15.32 3.97
CA ALA A 51 4.36 16.34 2.94
C ALA A 51 3.06 16.11 2.16
N LEU A 52 2.74 14.85 1.83
CA LEU A 52 1.49 14.47 1.19
C LEU A 52 0.28 14.81 2.07
N GLY A 53 0.28 14.41 3.34
CA GLY A 53 -0.81 14.74 4.28
C GLY A 53 -1.01 16.24 4.43
N SER A 54 0.08 17.01 4.52
CA SER A 54 0.03 18.48 4.59
C SER A 54 -0.57 19.10 3.33
N ALA A 55 -0.15 18.66 2.14
CA ALA A 55 -0.70 19.15 0.89
C ALA A 55 -2.20 18.83 0.75
N LEU A 56 -2.63 17.66 1.22
CA LEU A 56 -4.04 17.27 1.21
C LEU A 56 -4.88 18.03 2.23
N ASN A 57 -4.31 18.61 3.29
CA ASN A 57 -5.06 19.45 4.24
C ASN A 57 -5.46 20.80 3.64
N GLU A 58 -4.68 21.27 2.66
CA GLU A 58 -4.96 22.50 1.91
C GLU A 58 -5.90 22.24 0.71
N TRP A 59 -6.16 20.97 0.39
CA TRP A 59 -7.07 20.57 -0.68
C TRP A 59 -8.52 20.66 -0.22
N ALA A 60 -9.37 21.29 -1.04
CA ALA A 60 -10.75 21.61 -0.66
C ALA A 60 -11.70 20.40 -0.68
N GLU A 61 -11.36 19.37 -1.44
CA GLU A 61 -12.18 18.18 -1.66
C GLU A 61 -11.64 16.99 -0.87
N ASP A 62 -12.52 16.04 -0.53
CA ASP A 62 -12.12 14.78 0.08
C ASP A 62 -11.28 13.95 -0.91
N VAL A 63 -10.14 13.44 -0.42
CA VAL A 63 -9.20 12.67 -1.24
C VAL A 63 -9.03 11.27 -0.66
N LEU A 64 -9.19 10.26 -1.54
CA LEU A 64 -8.84 8.88 -1.25
C LEU A 64 -7.35 8.63 -1.59
N ILE A 65 -6.59 8.11 -0.62
CA ILE A 65 -5.24 7.61 -0.88
C ILE A 65 -5.33 6.09 -1.07
N VAL A 66 -4.87 5.58 -2.21
CA VAL A 66 -4.81 4.14 -2.51
C VAL A 66 -3.34 3.71 -2.54
N ALA A 67 -2.95 2.84 -1.61
CA ALA A 67 -1.66 2.16 -1.64
C ALA A 67 -1.82 0.77 -2.28
N SER A 68 -1.28 0.58 -3.49
CA SER A 68 -1.36 -0.69 -4.23
C SER A 68 -0.26 -1.66 -3.75
N SER A 69 -0.66 -2.86 -3.32
CA SER A 69 0.28 -3.89 -2.87
C SER A 69 -0.34 -5.30 -2.91
N ASP A 70 0.45 -6.26 -3.37
CA ASP A 70 0.35 -7.66 -2.94
C ASP A 70 1.12 -7.84 -1.62
N MET A 71 0.82 -8.92 -0.90
CA MET A 71 1.52 -9.29 0.34
C MET A 71 2.71 -10.21 0.03
N ASN A 72 2.91 -11.31 0.77
CA ASN A 72 4.02 -12.21 0.52
C ASN A 72 3.81 -13.07 -0.73
N HIS A 73 4.90 -13.30 -1.46
CA HIS A 73 4.95 -14.05 -2.70
C HIS A 73 5.66 -15.40 -2.54
N PHE A 74 5.07 -16.41 -3.18
CA PHE A 74 5.69 -17.67 -3.58
C PHE A 74 6.20 -18.56 -2.44
N LEU A 75 5.58 -18.47 -1.26
CA LEU A 75 5.71 -19.46 -0.20
C LEU A 75 4.45 -20.34 -0.15
N SER A 76 4.46 -21.38 0.69
CA SER A 76 3.24 -22.14 0.96
C SER A 76 2.16 -21.23 1.54
N ALA A 77 0.90 -21.64 1.43
CA ALA A 77 -0.25 -20.95 2.03
C ALA A 77 0.00 -20.63 3.51
N GLU A 78 0.34 -21.65 4.31
CA GLU A 78 0.61 -21.51 5.75
C GLU A 78 1.70 -20.47 6.07
N GLU A 79 2.84 -20.51 5.37
CA GLU A 79 3.93 -19.58 5.62
C GLU A 79 3.62 -18.17 5.10
N THR A 80 2.86 -18.06 4.01
CA THR A 80 2.35 -16.79 3.48
C THR A 80 1.42 -16.14 4.49
N GLU A 81 0.41 -16.86 4.98
CA GLU A 81 -0.51 -16.39 6.02
C GLU A 81 0.23 -15.91 7.27
N ARG A 82 1.20 -16.69 7.73
CA ARG A 82 2.00 -16.36 8.92
C ARG A 82 2.77 -15.05 8.74
N ARG A 83 3.37 -14.82 7.56
CA ARG A 83 4.15 -13.60 7.29
C ARG A 83 3.25 -12.41 7.02
N ASP A 84 2.20 -12.59 6.24
CA ASP A 84 1.24 -11.54 5.90
C ASP A 84 0.59 -11.00 7.16
N ARG A 85 0.23 -11.87 8.11
CA ARG A 85 -0.32 -11.45 9.40
C ARG A 85 0.58 -10.45 10.12
N LEU A 86 1.90 -10.65 10.11
CA LEU A 86 2.83 -9.72 10.75
C LEU A 86 2.77 -8.32 10.13
N ALA A 87 2.76 -8.25 8.79
CA ALA A 87 2.64 -6.96 8.09
C ALA A 87 1.25 -6.33 8.28
N ILE A 88 0.18 -7.13 8.21
CA ILE A 88 -1.20 -6.68 8.44
C ILE A 88 -1.35 -6.11 9.85
N ASP A 89 -0.82 -6.78 10.87
CA ASP A 89 -0.92 -6.33 12.26
C ASP A 89 -0.19 -4.99 12.46
N ALA A 90 0.92 -4.75 11.73
CA ALA A 90 1.59 -3.46 11.74
C ALA A 90 0.77 -2.34 11.08
N VAL A 91 0.07 -2.63 9.97
CA VAL A 91 -0.86 -1.67 9.33
C VAL A 91 -2.06 -1.40 10.25
N LEU A 92 -2.64 -2.43 10.87
CA LEU A 92 -3.75 -2.31 11.82
C LEU A 92 -3.38 -1.49 13.06
N ALA A 93 -2.12 -1.55 13.48
CA ALA A 93 -1.57 -0.71 14.56
C ALA A 93 -1.35 0.75 14.13
N LEU A 94 -1.60 1.10 12.86
CA LEU A 94 -1.32 2.41 12.28
C LEU A 94 0.13 2.85 12.53
N ASP A 95 1.09 1.94 12.37
CA ASP A 95 2.50 2.23 12.62
C ASP A 95 3.35 2.04 11.34
N PRO A 96 3.66 3.12 10.61
CA PRO A 96 4.45 3.04 9.38
C PRO A 96 5.89 2.55 9.62
N VAL A 97 6.47 2.84 10.80
CA VAL A 97 7.83 2.44 11.15
C VAL A 97 7.87 0.95 11.47
N LEU A 98 6.89 0.46 12.24
CA LEU A 98 6.72 -0.95 12.52
C LEU A 98 6.53 -1.73 11.22
N LEU A 99 5.64 -1.30 10.32
CA LEU A 99 5.44 -1.96 9.02
C LEU A 99 6.75 -2.10 8.25
N TRP A 100 7.51 -1.02 8.14
CA TRP A 100 8.82 -1.02 7.46
C TRP A 100 9.80 -2.00 8.09
N GLN A 101 9.91 -2.00 9.43
CA GLN A 101 10.81 -2.90 10.16
C GLN A 101 10.37 -4.35 10.00
N THR A 102 9.11 -4.66 10.25
CA THR A 102 8.53 -6.00 10.15
C THR A 102 8.74 -6.62 8.77
N VAL A 103 8.45 -5.88 7.69
CA VAL A 103 8.64 -6.38 6.32
C VAL A 103 10.10 -6.73 6.05
N ARG A 104 11.05 -5.90 6.49
CA ARG A 104 12.49 -6.12 6.26
C ARG A 104 13.07 -7.22 7.14
N GLU A 105 12.73 -7.24 8.43
CA GLU A 105 13.23 -8.21 9.41
C GLU A 105 12.73 -9.62 9.08
N HIS A 106 11.46 -9.77 8.74
CA HIS A 106 10.85 -11.05 8.40
C HIS A 106 10.99 -11.42 6.92
N ARG A 107 11.64 -10.58 6.11
CA ARG A 107 11.83 -10.78 4.66
C ARG A 107 10.51 -11.10 3.95
N ILE A 108 9.49 -10.30 4.25
CA ILE A 108 8.18 -10.37 3.61
C ILE A 108 8.34 -9.75 2.23
N SER A 109 7.96 -10.47 1.17
CA SER A 109 8.12 -9.98 -0.20
C SER A 109 6.99 -9.02 -0.64
N MET A 110 6.35 -8.32 0.31
CA MET A 110 5.31 -7.32 0.06
C MET A 110 5.81 -6.26 -0.92
N CYS A 111 5.17 -6.14 -2.08
CA CYS A 111 5.67 -5.29 -3.16
C CYS A 111 5.41 -3.80 -2.93
N GLY A 112 4.35 -3.47 -2.18
CA GLY A 112 3.89 -2.11 -1.93
C GLY A 112 4.16 -1.61 -0.50
N VAL A 113 5.17 -2.12 0.19
CA VAL A 113 5.54 -1.64 1.55
C VAL A 113 5.83 -0.13 1.57
N ILE A 114 6.48 0.41 0.53
CA ILE A 114 6.80 1.84 0.44
C ILE A 114 5.51 2.67 0.27
N PRO A 115 4.64 2.41 -0.73
CA PRO A 115 3.32 3.07 -0.83
C PRO A 115 2.49 2.96 0.44
N ALA A 116 2.44 1.79 1.09
CA ALA A 116 1.66 1.59 2.32
C ALA A 116 2.19 2.44 3.48
N LEU A 117 3.52 2.50 3.66
CA LEU A 117 4.17 3.35 4.65
C LEU A 117 3.86 4.82 4.42
N VAL A 118 4.01 5.31 3.19
CA VAL A 118 3.75 6.71 2.82
C VAL A 118 2.28 7.06 3.06
N MET A 119 1.36 6.16 2.70
CA MET A 119 -0.08 6.31 2.94
C MET A 119 -0.37 6.39 4.45
N LEU A 120 0.13 5.44 5.25
CA LEU A 120 -0.06 5.44 6.70
C LEU A 120 0.44 6.74 7.35
N GLN A 121 1.64 7.18 6.98
CA GLN A 121 2.19 8.44 7.47
C GLN A 121 1.32 9.65 7.08
N ALA A 122 0.80 9.68 5.84
CA ALA A 122 -0.05 10.77 5.37
C ALA A 122 -1.40 10.80 6.10
N VAL A 123 -2.07 9.67 6.30
CA VAL A 123 -3.39 9.62 6.95
C VAL A 123 -3.28 9.86 8.46
N LEU A 124 -2.20 9.43 9.12
CA LEU A 124 -1.93 9.76 10.52
C LEU A 124 -1.75 11.27 10.72
N GLN A 125 -1.03 11.94 9.82
CA GLN A 125 -0.88 13.39 9.85
C GLN A 125 -2.23 14.12 9.72
N ARG A 126 -3.21 13.48 9.08
CA ARG A 126 -4.59 13.95 8.91
C ARG A 126 -5.54 13.50 10.03
N GLY A 127 -5.04 12.79 11.04
CA GLY A 127 -5.80 12.39 12.22
C GLY A 127 -6.51 11.04 12.13
N ALA A 128 -6.17 10.20 11.15
CA ALA A 128 -6.68 8.83 11.09
C ALA A 128 -6.33 8.07 12.38
N SER A 129 -7.28 7.30 12.88
CA SER A 129 -7.18 6.63 14.19
C SER A 129 -7.72 5.20 14.19
N GLN A 130 -8.31 4.76 13.09
CA GLN A 130 -8.86 3.42 12.92
C GLN A 130 -8.28 2.76 11.67
N CYS A 131 -8.03 1.47 11.77
CA CYS A 131 -7.72 0.62 10.64
C CYS A 131 -8.44 -0.70 10.78
N GLU A 132 -9.06 -1.16 9.69
CA GLU A 132 -9.75 -2.44 9.62
C GLU A 132 -9.22 -3.31 8.49
N LEU A 133 -9.13 -4.61 8.75
CA LEU A 133 -8.90 -5.63 7.73
C LEU A 133 -10.26 -5.99 7.13
N VAL A 134 -10.53 -5.51 5.92
CA VAL A 134 -11.78 -5.79 5.19
C VAL A 134 -11.80 -7.23 4.72
N HIS A 135 -10.70 -7.69 4.13
CA HIS A 135 -10.55 -9.07 3.67
C HIS A 135 -9.09 -9.48 3.57
N TYR A 136 -8.86 -10.78 3.72
CA TYR A 136 -7.58 -11.43 3.47
C TYR A 136 -7.83 -12.74 2.74
N GLY A 137 -6.97 -13.05 1.77
CA GLY A 137 -6.94 -14.32 1.06
C GLY A 137 -5.65 -14.47 0.27
N HIS A 138 -5.53 -15.54 -0.51
CA HIS A 138 -4.36 -15.77 -1.35
C HIS A 138 -4.72 -16.50 -2.64
N SER A 139 -3.82 -16.52 -3.61
CA SER A 139 -4.07 -17.13 -4.93
C SER A 139 -4.47 -18.62 -4.88
N GLY A 140 -4.06 -19.34 -3.83
CA GLY A 140 -4.43 -20.73 -3.55
C GLY A 140 -5.94 -20.95 -3.37
N ASP A 141 -6.68 -19.93 -2.92
CA ASP A 141 -8.13 -20.00 -2.70
C ASP A 141 -8.90 -20.12 -4.02
N VAL A 142 -8.28 -19.64 -5.10
CA VAL A 142 -8.87 -19.61 -6.44
C VAL A 142 -8.44 -20.82 -7.26
N ASN A 143 -7.14 -21.17 -7.22
CA ASN A 143 -6.57 -22.20 -8.09
C ASN A 143 -6.36 -23.57 -7.41
N GLY A 144 -6.48 -23.66 -6.08
CA GLY A 144 -6.28 -24.87 -5.30
C GLY A 144 -4.82 -25.27 -5.05
N ASP A 145 -3.83 -24.52 -5.56
CA ASP A 145 -2.41 -24.75 -5.33
C ASP A 145 -1.93 -24.02 -4.07
N MET A 146 -1.86 -24.76 -2.97
CA MET A 146 -1.41 -24.24 -1.65
C MET A 146 0.12 -24.27 -1.48
N SER A 147 0.87 -24.78 -2.45
CA SER A 147 2.33 -24.95 -2.33
C SER A 147 3.10 -23.66 -2.59
N ARG A 148 2.50 -22.74 -3.36
CA ARG A 148 3.15 -21.51 -3.81
C ARG A 148 2.11 -20.43 -4.14
N VAL A 149 1.78 -19.60 -3.16
CA VAL A 149 0.71 -18.60 -3.28
C VAL A 149 1.23 -17.16 -3.30
N VAL A 150 0.37 -16.22 -3.68
CA VAL A 150 0.54 -14.78 -3.44
C VAL A 150 -0.58 -14.33 -2.50
N GLY A 151 -0.22 -13.65 -1.42
CA GLY A 151 -1.18 -13.14 -0.44
C GLY A 151 -1.78 -11.79 -0.84
N TYR A 152 -3.03 -11.57 -0.47
CA TYR A 152 -3.81 -10.37 -0.77
C TYR A 152 -4.53 -9.89 0.49
N ALA A 153 -4.42 -8.59 0.78
CA ALA A 153 -5.10 -7.97 1.91
C ALA A 153 -5.76 -6.66 1.48
N ALA A 154 -7.03 -6.47 1.84
CA ALA A 154 -7.73 -5.21 1.72
C ALA A 154 -7.87 -4.60 3.11
N LEU A 155 -7.31 -3.40 3.31
CA LEU A 155 -7.42 -2.65 4.55
C LEU A 155 -8.01 -1.27 4.28
N ALA A 156 -8.84 -0.79 5.22
CA ALA A 156 -9.38 0.56 5.22
C ALA A 156 -8.85 1.33 6.44
N VAL A 157 -8.55 2.61 6.27
CA VAL A 157 -8.00 3.50 7.31
C VAL A 157 -8.85 4.76 7.36
N SER A 158 -9.21 5.20 8.58
CA SER A 158 -10.07 6.37 8.83
C SER A 158 -9.74 7.11 10.11
#